data_AF-A0A175Y5V2-F1
#
_entry.id   AF-A0A175Y5V2-F1
#
_cell.length_a   1.000
_cell.length_b   1.000
_cell.length_c   1.000
_cell.angle_alpha   90.00
_cell.angle_beta   90.00
_cell.angle_gamma   90.00
#
_symmetry.space_group_name_H-M   'P 1'
#
loop_
_entity.id
_entity.type
_entity.pdbx_description
1 polymer ?
#
loop_
_entity_poly.entity_id
_entity_poly.type
_entity_poly.pdbx_seq_one_letter_code
_entity_poly.pdbx_strand_id
1 'polypeptide(L)'
;MTPSAAEIAQDFLLAVWDNETPSIEALSQSLDRLLARSHDIPFADCSDEDRDPPKIDFPALYQEVAVRFLDLGLYPVADPLAPLDDEKMMADAIDDIADITRDLREVIWREAHLGASDANWYFRIMFFHWGRHARELSLYLHARQFN
;
A
#
# COMPACT_ATOMS: atom_id res chain seq x y z
N MET A 1 20.77 -11.18 -3.05
CA MET A 1 20.65 -10.27 -1.89
C MET A 1 19.16 -10.12 -1.66
N THR A 2 18.66 -10.31 -0.44
CA THR A 2 17.23 -10.09 -0.13
C THR A 2 16.97 -8.58 -0.19
N PRO A 3 15.94 -8.11 -0.91
CA PRO A 3 15.68 -6.68 -1.02
C PRO A 3 15.27 -6.08 0.33
N SER A 4 15.60 -4.81 0.57
CA SER A 4 15.15 -4.06 1.76
C SER A 4 13.67 -3.69 1.66
N ALA A 5 13.04 -3.33 2.79
CA ALA A 5 11.67 -2.84 2.78
C ALA A 5 11.50 -1.58 1.92
N ALA A 6 12.49 -0.68 1.93
CA ALA A 6 12.47 0.53 1.12
C ALA A 6 12.66 0.23 -0.38
N GLU A 7 13.49 -0.75 -0.76
CA GLU A 7 13.59 -1.20 -2.14
C GLU A 7 12.25 -1.76 -2.65
N ILE A 8 11.57 -2.58 -1.84
CA ILE A 8 10.23 -3.10 -2.18
C ILE A 8 9.22 -1.95 -2.32
N ALA A 9 9.22 -1.01 -1.36
CA ALA A 9 8.36 0.17 -1.37
C ALA A 9 8.60 1.02 -2.62
N GLN A 10 9.86 1.27 -2.96
CA GLN A 10 10.26 2.05 -4.13
C GLN A 10 9.80 1.37 -5.43
N ASP A 11 9.96 0.06 -5.55
CA ASP A 11 9.52 -0.68 -6.74
C ASP A 11 8.00 -0.56 -6.97
N PHE A 12 7.21 -0.66 -5.90
CA PHE A 12 5.77 -0.46 -5.99
C PHE A 12 5.42 1.00 -6.34
N LEU A 13 6.03 1.96 -5.66
CA LEU A 13 5.76 3.38 -5.89
C LEU A 13 6.17 3.83 -7.30
N LEU A 14 7.25 3.28 -7.87
CA LEU A 14 7.60 3.51 -9.28
C LEU A 14 6.53 2.95 -10.20
N ALA A 15 6.05 1.72 -9.97
CA ALA A 15 4.98 1.15 -10.78
C ALA A 15 3.68 1.96 -10.72
N VAL A 16 3.36 2.55 -9.56
CA VAL A 16 2.15 3.39 -9.39
C VAL A 16 2.35 4.77 -9.99
N TRP A 17 3.47 5.44 -9.73
CA TRP A 17 3.63 6.90 -9.92
C TRP A 17 4.56 7.30 -11.06
N ASP A 18 5.38 6.39 -11.59
CA ASP A 18 6.30 6.72 -12.69
C ASP A 18 5.55 6.79 -14.03
N ASN A 19 5.88 7.79 -14.85
CA ASN A 19 5.33 8.00 -16.19
C ASN A 19 3.77 7.97 -16.25
N GLU A 20 3.24 7.24 -17.24
CA GLU A 20 1.82 7.07 -17.53
C GLU A 20 1.10 6.28 -16.43
N THR A 21 -0.20 6.50 -16.27
CA THR A 21 -1.04 5.70 -15.37
C THR A 21 -0.89 4.21 -15.72
N PRO A 22 -0.54 3.33 -14.75
CA PRO A 22 -0.44 1.90 -15.04
C PRO A 22 -1.82 1.33 -15.39
N SER A 23 -1.84 0.35 -16.29
CA SER A 23 -3.05 -0.42 -16.54
C SER A 23 -3.50 -1.16 -15.27
N ILE A 24 -4.78 -1.53 -15.20
CA ILE A 24 -5.32 -2.36 -14.11
C ILE A 24 -4.52 -3.66 -13.93
N GLU A 25 -4.08 -4.26 -15.03
CA GLU A 25 -3.21 -5.44 -15.02
C GLU A 25 -1.85 -5.14 -14.38
N ALA A 26 -1.19 -4.04 -14.79
CA ALA A 26 0.11 -3.66 -14.25
C ALA A 26 0.04 -3.31 -12.76
N LEU A 27 -1.02 -2.61 -12.32
CA LEU A 27 -1.26 -2.30 -10.91
C LEU A 27 -1.51 -3.57 -10.08
N SER A 28 -2.30 -4.51 -10.59
CA SER A 28 -2.52 -5.80 -9.93
C SER A 28 -1.21 -6.58 -9.77
N GLN A 29 -0.40 -6.66 -10.82
CA GLN A 29 0.89 -7.35 -10.77
C GLN A 29 1.88 -6.67 -9.80
N SER A 30 1.86 -5.34 -9.69
CA SER A 30 2.73 -4.64 -8.74
C SER A 30 2.29 -4.85 -7.28
N LEU A 31 0.99 -4.86 -7.01
CA LEU A 31 0.43 -5.22 -5.69
C LEU A 31 0.79 -6.65 -5.29
N ASP A 32 0.64 -7.62 -6.21
CA ASP A 32 0.99 -9.01 -5.93
C ASP A 32 2.48 -9.17 -5.60
N ARG A 33 3.36 -8.45 -6.31
CA ARG A 33 4.80 -8.42 -6.02
C ARG A 33 5.11 -7.77 -4.68
N LEU A 34 4.44 -6.66 -4.34
CA LEU A 34 4.56 -6.00 -3.03
C LEU A 34 4.18 -6.96 -1.90
N LEU A 35 3.01 -7.59 -2.00
CA LEU A 35 2.52 -8.57 -1.01
C LEU A 35 3.44 -9.77 -0.89
N ALA A 36 3.87 -10.37 -2.01
CA ALA A 36 4.75 -11.53 -1.99
C ALA A 36 6.09 -11.22 -1.31
N ARG A 37 6.76 -10.12 -1.73
CA ARG A 37 8.06 -9.74 -1.19
C ARG A 37 7.98 -9.25 0.25
N SER A 38 6.82 -8.80 0.71
CA SER A 38 6.64 -8.39 2.11
C SER A 38 6.90 -9.51 3.12
N HIS A 39 6.74 -10.77 2.69
CA HIS A 39 7.00 -11.95 3.51
C HIS A 39 8.49 -12.21 3.73
N ASP A 40 9.37 -11.65 2.88
CA ASP A 40 10.82 -11.80 3.00
C ASP A 40 11.45 -10.77 3.96
N ILE A 41 10.69 -9.76 4.37
CA ILE A 41 11.16 -8.72 5.28
C ILE A 41 11.07 -9.22 6.74
N PRO A 42 12.21 -9.30 7.46
CA PRO A 42 12.21 -9.71 8.85
C PRO A 42 11.58 -8.64 9.76
N PHE A 43 11.05 -9.07 10.89
CA PHE A 43 10.79 -8.14 12.00
C PHE A 43 12.12 -7.56 12.50
N ALA A 44 12.08 -6.29 12.89
CA ALA A 44 13.22 -5.53 13.35
C ALA A 44 12.78 -4.56 14.45
N ASP A 45 13.75 -3.96 15.14
CA ASP A 45 13.51 -2.98 16.19
C ASP A 45 13.38 -1.56 15.60
N CYS A 46 12.55 -0.74 16.23
CA CYS A 46 12.46 0.69 15.94
C CYS A 46 13.70 1.45 16.41
N SER A 47 13.96 2.59 15.80
CA SER A 47 14.96 3.55 16.26
C SER A 47 14.50 4.23 17.56
N ASP A 48 15.46 4.54 18.44
CA ASP A 48 15.25 5.42 19.60
C ASP A 48 15.31 6.92 19.21
N GLU A 49 15.61 7.23 17.95
CA GLU A 49 15.65 8.61 17.46
C GLU A 49 14.25 9.23 17.35
N ASP A 50 14.06 10.39 17.98
CA ASP A 50 12.83 11.17 17.93
C ASP A 50 12.77 12.02 16.65
N ARG A 51 12.45 11.38 15.52
CA ARG A 51 12.30 12.03 14.21
C ARG A 51 11.05 11.53 13.51
N ASP A 52 10.19 12.47 13.14
CA ASP A 52 8.97 12.17 12.39
C ASP A 52 9.14 12.40 10.88
N PRO A 53 8.46 11.60 10.05
CA PRO A 53 8.35 11.88 8.62
C PRO A 53 7.58 13.21 8.39
N PRO A 54 7.81 13.88 7.25
CA PRO A 54 7.01 15.01 6.84
C PRO A 54 5.52 14.64 6.79
N LYS A 55 4.65 15.54 7.27
CA LYS A 55 3.20 15.34 7.16
C LYS A 55 2.80 15.31 5.68
N ILE A 56 2.06 14.26 5.31
CA ILE A 56 1.46 14.14 3.98
C ILE A 56 0.11 14.84 3.98
N ASP A 57 -0.13 15.69 2.99
CA ASP A 57 -1.45 16.24 2.68
C ASP A 57 -2.30 15.14 2.05
N PHE A 58 -3.03 14.41 2.89
CA PHE A 58 -3.83 13.27 2.44
C PHE A 58 -4.94 13.66 1.46
N PRO A 59 -5.72 14.75 1.67
CA PRO A 59 -6.64 15.24 0.66
C PRO A 59 -5.98 15.50 -0.70
N ALA A 60 -4.79 16.10 -0.74
CA ALA A 60 -4.07 16.30 -1.99
C ALA A 60 -3.65 14.97 -2.62
N LEU A 61 -3.10 14.04 -1.84
CA LEU A 61 -2.70 12.71 -2.31
C LEU A 61 -3.90 11.92 -2.88
N TYR A 62 -5.03 11.94 -2.20
CA TYR A 62 -6.27 11.32 -2.69
C TYR A 62 -6.67 11.89 -4.06
N GLN A 63 -6.62 13.22 -4.22
CA GLN A 63 -6.95 13.85 -5.50
C GLN A 63 -5.96 13.48 -6.62
N GLU A 64 -4.67 13.37 -6.30
CA GLU A 64 -3.66 12.89 -7.24
C GLU A 64 -3.97 11.46 -7.73
N VAL A 65 -4.33 10.56 -6.80
CA VAL A 65 -4.76 9.20 -7.15
C VAL A 65 -6.04 9.22 -7.98
N ALA A 66 -7.04 10.01 -7.59
CA ALA A 66 -8.33 10.10 -8.28
C ALA A 66 -8.17 10.54 -9.75
N VAL A 67 -7.33 11.55 -9.99
CA VAL A 67 -7.04 12.03 -11.36
C VAL A 67 -6.25 10.99 -12.15
N ARG A 68 -5.35 10.23 -11.50
CA ARG A 68 -4.54 9.22 -12.14
C ARG A 68 -5.35 7.98 -12.51
N PHE A 69 -6.30 7.57 -11.67
CA PHE A 69 -7.10 6.35 -11.82
C PHE A 69 -8.60 6.64 -11.97
N LEU A 70 -8.97 7.36 -13.04
CA LEU A 70 -10.33 7.84 -13.28
C LEU A 70 -11.43 6.76 -13.29
N ASP A 71 -11.05 5.52 -13.62
CA ASP A 71 -11.99 4.41 -13.72
C ASP A 71 -12.18 3.65 -12.39
N LEU A 72 -11.38 3.96 -11.35
CA LEU A 72 -11.50 3.33 -10.03
C LEU A 72 -12.47 4.10 -9.12
N GLY A 73 -12.87 3.46 -8.02
CA GLY A 73 -13.81 4.03 -7.06
C GLY A 73 -14.28 3.01 -6.03
N LEU A 74 -15.48 3.22 -5.51
CA LEU A 74 -16.04 2.42 -4.43
C LEU A 74 -16.31 0.96 -4.84
N TYR A 75 -16.04 0.02 -3.94
CA TYR A 75 -16.34 -1.39 -4.12
C TYR A 75 -16.82 -2.04 -2.80
N PRO A 76 -17.72 -3.04 -2.88
CA PRO A 76 -18.21 -3.71 -1.69
C PRO A 76 -17.15 -4.65 -1.11
N VAL A 77 -17.00 -4.63 0.21
CA VAL A 77 -16.16 -5.57 0.97
C VAL A 77 -16.97 -6.19 2.10
N ALA A 78 -16.56 -7.38 2.52
CA ALA A 78 -17.13 -8.07 3.67
C ALA A 78 -16.00 -8.43 4.63
N ASP A 79 -16.22 -8.25 5.93
CA ASP A 79 -15.30 -8.78 6.93
C ASP A 79 -15.43 -10.32 6.92
N PRO A 80 -14.36 -11.06 6.58
CA PRO A 80 -14.41 -12.52 6.49
C PRO A 80 -14.59 -13.21 7.86
N LEU A 81 -14.50 -12.46 8.96
CA LEU A 81 -14.73 -12.94 10.32
C LEU A 81 -16.11 -12.58 10.85
N ALA A 82 -16.87 -11.75 10.14
CA ALA A 82 -18.21 -11.36 10.53
C ALA A 82 -19.25 -12.46 10.24
N PRO A 83 -20.41 -12.43 10.91
CA PRO A 83 -21.56 -13.27 10.54
C PRO A 83 -21.96 -13.10 9.07
N LEU A 84 -22.52 -14.16 8.46
CA LEU A 84 -22.92 -14.14 7.04
C LEU A 84 -24.03 -13.13 6.72
N ASP A 85 -24.80 -12.73 7.73
CA ASP A 85 -25.90 -11.77 7.64
C ASP A 85 -25.47 -10.33 7.98
N ASP A 86 -24.17 -10.11 8.22
CA ASP A 86 -23.65 -8.77 8.48
C ASP A 86 -23.72 -7.87 7.24
N GLU A 87 -23.83 -6.56 7.49
CA GLU A 87 -23.93 -5.58 6.42
C GLU A 87 -22.60 -5.48 5.65
N LYS A 88 -22.70 -5.46 4.31
CA LYS A 88 -21.53 -5.23 3.46
C LYS A 88 -21.00 -3.83 3.71
N MET A 89 -19.70 -3.74 3.89
CA MET A 89 -18.98 -2.48 3.97
C MET A 89 -18.64 -1.99 2.56
N MET A 90 -18.25 -0.72 2.47
CA MET A 90 -17.72 -0.12 1.26
C MET A 90 -16.26 0.24 1.48
N ALA A 91 -15.40 -0.21 0.59
CA ALA A 91 -14.02 0.26 0.45
C ALA A 91 -13.94 1.23 -0.74
N ASP A 92 -12.82 1.93 -0.84
CA ASP A 92 -12.54 2.89 -1.90
C ASP A 92 -11.15 2.65 -2.48
N ALA A 93 -11.09 2.27 -3.76
CA ALA A 93 -9.82 1.97 -4.40
C ALA A 93 -8.89 3.19 -4.51
N ILE A 94 -9.44 4.42 -4.50
CA ILE A 94 -8.64 5.65 -4.48
C ILE A 94 -7.99 5.82 -3.11
N ASP A 95 -8.76 5.59 -2.05
CA ASP A 95 -8.29 5.62 -0.66
C ASP A 95 -7.22 4.55 -0.44
N ASP A 96 -7.46 3.31 -0.90
CA ASP A 96 -6.51 2.20 -0.78
C ASP A 96 -5.14 2.54 -1.41
N ILE A 97 -5.12 3.06 -2.64
CA ILE A 97 -3.86 3.43 -3.32
C ILE A 97 -3.18 4.59 -2.60
N ALA A 98 -3.95 5.57 -2.08
CA ALA A 98 -3.42 6.70 -1.32
C ALA A 98 -2.80 6.26 0.01
N ASP A 99 -3.46 5.39 0.76
CA ASP A 99 -2.97 4.84 2.03
C ASP A 99 -1.74 3.97 1.86
N ILE A 100 -1.75 3.05 0.87
CA ILE A 100 -0.56 2.25 0.53
C ILE A 100 0.60 3.19 0.14
N THR A 101 0.32 4.22 -0.68
CA THR A 101 1.35 5.18 -1.09
C THR A 101 1.93 5.93 0.10
N ARG A 102 1.08 6.42 1.01
CA ARG A 102 1.49 7.16 2.21
C ARG A 102 2.42 6.31 3.07
N ASP A 103 1.98 5.09 3.38
CA ASP A 103 2.71 4.20 4.28
C ASP A 103 4.06 3.77 3.65
N LEU A 104 4.10 3.47 2.35
CA LEU A 104 5.35 3.09 1.66
C LEU A 104 6.33 4.27 1.47
N ARG A 105 5.84 5.50 1.30
CA ARG A 105 6.71 6.69 1.30
C ARG A 105 7.36 6.90 2.65
N GLU A 106 6.66 6.60 3.74
CA GLU A 106 7.24 6.65 5.08
C GLU A 106 8.30 5.57 5.29
N VAL A 107 8.12 4.36 4.76
CA VAL A 107 9.15 3.29 4.81
C VAL A 107 10.46 3.78 4.19
N ILE A 108 10.40 4.42 3.01
CA ILE A 108 11.57 4.99 2.33
C ILE A 108 12.19 6.11 3.16
N TRP A 109 11.36 6.99 3.72
CA TRP A 109 11.84 8.07 4.58
C TRP A 109 12.55 7.52 5.81
N ARG A 110 11.99 6.51 6.48
CA ARG A 110 12.59 5.88 7.66
C ARG A 110 13.93 5.24 7.35
N GLU A 111 14.07 4.55 6.22
CA GLU A 111 15.38 3.98 5.86
C GLU A 111 16.43 5.07 5.68
N ALA A 112 16.09 6.15 4.99
CA ALA A 112 17.01 7.25 4.70
C ALA A 112 17.42 8.06 5.96
N HIS A 113 16.61 8.03 7.03
CA HIS A 113 16.81 8.91 8.19
C HIS A 113 17.04 8.19 9.51
N LEU A 114 16.51 6.98 9.67
CA LEU A 114 16.53 6.16 10.89
C LEU A 114 17.15 4.77 10.66
N GLY A 115 17.45 4.43 9.40
CA GLY A 115 18.13 3.20 9.01
C GLY A 115 17.17 2.04 8.67
N ALA A 116 17.75 0.99 8.09
CA ALA A 116 16.99 -0.15 7.55
C ALA A 116 16.21 -0.95 8.62
N SER A 117 16.68 -0.97 9.87
CA SER A 117 15.96 -1.64 10.97
C SER A 117 14.62 -0.95 11.23
N ASP A 118 14.62 0.39 11.31
CA ASP A 118 13.40 1.16 11.56
C ASP A 118 12.42 1.09 10.39
N ALA A 119 12.93 1.12 9.15
CA ALA A 119 12.13 0.91 7.96
C ALA A 119 11.45 -0.47 7.94
N ASN A 120 12.19 -1.53 8.28
CA ASN A 120 11.65 -2.89 8.37
C ASN A 120 10.62 -2.98 9.50
N TRP A 121 10.90 -2.39 10.67
CA TRP A 121 9.95 -2.32 11.78
C TRP A 121 8.64 -1.67 11.31
N TYR A 122 8.69 -0.46 10.74
CA TYR A 122 7.51 0.27 10.31
C TYR A 122 6.74 -0.46 9.21
N PHE A 123 7.44 -0.98 8.19
CA PHE A 123 6.84 -1.76 7.11
C PHE A 123 6.06 -2.96 7.64
N ARG A 124 6.58 -3.65 8.66
CA ARG A 124 5.96 -4.82 9.28
C ARG A 124 4.84 -4.45 10.24
N ILE A 125 5.02 -3.45 11.11
CA ILE A 125 3.98 -3.05 12.05
C ILE A 125 2.78 -2.43 11.34
N MET A 126 2.98 -1.71 10.23
CA MET A 126 1.89 -1.13 9.45
C MET A 126 1.26 -2.12 8.47
N PHE A 127 1.70 -3.37 8.43
CA PHE A 127 1.11 -4.40 7.56
C PHE A 127 -0.39 -4.63 7.85
N PHE A 128 -0.85 -4.40 9.08
CA PHE A 128 -2.30 -4.49 9.37
C PHE A 128 -3.11 -3.41 8.63
N HIS A 129 -2.47 -2.29 8.28
CA HIS A 129 -3.06 -1.15 7.60
C HIS A 129 -2.84 -1.25 6.09
N TRP A 130 -1.65 -0.95 5.57
CA TRP A 130 -1.38 -1.00 4.13
C TRP A 130 -1.61 -2.40 3.55
N GLY A 131 -1.35 -3.46 4.33
CA GLY A 131 -1.54 -4.84 3.88
C GLY A 131 -3.01 -5.23 3.79
N ARG A 132 -3.91 -4.60 4.58
CA ARG A 132 -5.36 -4.74 4.42
C ARG A 132 -5.83 -4.07 3.13
N HIS A 133 -5.51 -2.79 2.95
CA HIS A 133 -5.82 -2.04 1.73
C HIS A 133 -5.30 -2.78 0.49
N ALA A 134 -4.07 -3.27 0.51
CA ALA A 134 -3.49 -4.02 -0.60
C ALA A 134 -4.26 -5.32 -0.92
N ARG A 135 -4.73 -6.05 0.10
CA ARG A 135 -5.48 -7.31 -0.11
C ARG A 135 -6.89 -7.07 -0.63
N GLU A 136 -7.60 -6.09 -0.08
CA GLU A 136 -8.94 -5.72 -0.53
C GLU A 136 -8.88 -5.18 -1.97
N LEU A 137 -7.92 -4.29 -2.25
CA LEU A 137 -7.67 -3.75 -3.58
C LEU A 137 -7.26 -4.84 -4.58
N SER A 138 -6.37 -5.77 -4.23
CA SER A 138 -5.98 -6.89 -5.10
C SER A 138 -7.20 -7.73 -5.52
N LEU A 139 -8.11 -8.02 -4.58
CA LEU A 139 -9.34 -8.77 -4.90
C LEU A 139 -10.24 -7.97 -5.85
N TYR A 140 -10.40 -6.68 -5.61
CA TYR A 140 -11.17 -5.79 -6.49
C TYR A 140 -10.59 -5.71 -7.91
N LEU A 141 -9.28 -5.49 -8.05
CA LEU A 141 -8.62 -5.43 -9.35
C LEU A 141 -8.69 -6.76 -10.09
N HIS A 142 -8.55 -7.89 -9.37
CA HIS A 142 -8.75 -9.22 -9.94
C HIS A 142 -10.18 -9.36 -10.50
N ALA A 143 -11.21 -9.01 -9.72
CA ALA A 143 -12.59 -9.07 -10.19
C ALA A 143 -12.81 -8.21 -11.44
N ARG A 144 -12.19 -7.01 -11.51
CA ARG A 144 -12.29 -6.13 -12.68
C ARG A 144 -11.63 -6.67 -13.96
N GLN A 145 -10.62 -7.51 -13.85
CA GLN A 145 -9.94 -8.06 -15.03
C GLN A 145 -10.73 -9.20 -15.68
N PHE A 146 -11.60 -9.88 -14.93
CA PHE A 146 -12.25 -11.12 -15.36
C PHE A 146 -13.79 -11.08 -15.32
N ASN A 147 -14.36 -9.90 -15.05
CA ASN A 147 -15.81 -9.66 -15.07
C ASN A 147 -16.19 -8.80 -16.28
#